data_AF-A0AAT9QGQ3-F1
#
_entry.id   AF-A0AAT9QGQ3-F1
#
_cell.length_a   1.000
_cell.length_b   1.000
_cell.length_c   1.000
_cell.angle_alpha   90.00
_cell.angle_beta   90.00
_cell.angle_gamma   90.00
#
_symmetry.space_group_name_H-M   'P 1'
#
loop_
_entity.id
_entity.type
_entity.pdbx_description
1 polymer ?
#
loop_
_entity_poly.entity_id
_entity_poly.type
_entity_poly.pdbx_seq_one_letter_code
_entity_poly.pdbx_strand_id
1 'polypeptide(L)'
;MSRPRHRPTASSVEPAPPAPEPLLERPGVRPAGPRRVLRDLGLSYVSNGAIGLIFAASGPIAVTLAVGTAGGLTQGQLSSWIFGILFSGGAATLLMSLIYRQPLGFAWSIPGTVLLGPSLQHLTFPEVVGAFFTSGVLILALGATGVVRKAMGLVPMPIVMAMVAAVFLKFGTDIVASTQDNPAVAVPMVAAFLILTAVPMLGRFLPPVLGTLVAGCIAVAASGQFLLPQRGPLLATPVFTAPEFTWAAQARTGGSPGPDCFVRSKRPRHRRPPGRRP
;
A
#
# COMPACT_ATOMS: atom_id res chain seq x y z
N MET A 1 -2.35 -53.04 58.11
CA MET A 1 -1.58 -53.35 56.89
C MET A 1 -2.37 -52.83 55.68
N SER A 2 -2.10 -51.60 55.25
CA SER A 2 -2.82 -50.94 54.16
C SER A 2 -1.83 -50.75 53.00
N ARG A 3 -1.94 -51.58 51.95
CA ARG A 3 -1.09 -51.46 50.75
C ARG A 3 -1.39 -50.13 50.05
N PRO A 4 -0.39 -49.27 49.76
CA PRO A 4 -0.61 -48.11 48.91
C PRO A 4 -0.83 -48.57 47.47
N ARG A 5 -1.92 -48.11 46.84
CA ARG A 5 -2.21 -48.32 45.43
C ARG A 5 -1.25 -47.47 44.58
N HIS A 6 -0.37 -48.11 43.81
CA HIS A 6 0.36 -47.43 42.75
C HIS A 6 -0.62 -46.88 41.72
N ARG A 7 -0.69 -45.55 41.59
CA ARG A 7 -1.30 -44.90 40.41
C ARG A 7 -0.36 -45.12 39.22
N PRO A 8 -0.85 -45.59 38.06
CA PRO A 8 -0.06 -45.59 36.84
C PRO A 8 0.35 -44.15 36.54
N THR A 9 1.66 -43.91 36.41
CA THR A 9 2.21 -42.65 35.92
C THR A 9 1.66 -42.37 34.54
N ALA A 10 1.09 -41.19 34.33
CA ALA A 10 0.64 -40.72 33.02
C ALA A 10 1.79 -40.91 32.03
N SER A 11 1.53 -41.67 30.96
CA SER A 11 2.45 -41.74 29.82
C SER A 11 2.62 -40.31 29.31
N SER A 12 3.84 -39.79 29.41
CA SER A 12 4.26 -38.59 28.69
C SER A 12 4.11 -38.88 27.20
N VAL A 13 2.95 -38.52 26.63
CA VAL A 13 2.78 -38.41 25.19
C VAL A 13 3.68 -37.26 24.79
N GLU A 14 4.89 -37.60 24.36
CA GLU A 14 5.81 -36.65 23.75
C GLU A 14 5.08 -35.99 22.58
N PRO A 15 5.05 -34.65 22.48
CA PRO A 15 4.36 -33.99 21.38
C PRO A 15 5.00 -34.46 20.09
N ALA A 16 4.20 -35.04 19.20
CA ALA A 16 4.67 -35.42 17.87
C ALA A 16 5.38 -34.21 17.23
N PRO A 17 6.54 -34.42 16.57
CA PRO A 17 7.26 -33.33 15.92
C PRO A 17 6.32 -32.59 14.96
N PRO A 18 6.35 -31.25 14.93
CA PRO A 18 5.44 -30.48 14.10
C PRO A 18 5.57 -30.94 12.65
N ALA A 19 4.45 -31.33 12.06
CA ALA A 19 4.43 -31.74 10.66
C ALA A 19 4.99 -30.60 9.79
N PRO A 20 5.72 -30.91 8.70
CA PRO A 20 6.23 -29.90 7.79
C PRO A 20 5.07 -29.02 7.29
N GLU A 21 5.13 -27.71 7.55
CA GLU A 21 4.11 -26.80 7.03
C GLU A 21 4.06 -26.89 5.50
N PRO A 22 2.89 -27.12 4.91
CA PRO A 22 2.76 -27.24 3.46
C PRO A 22 3.18 -25.94 2.78
N LEU A 23 3.88 -26.08 1.65
CA LEU A 23 4.33 -24.94 0.84
C LEU A 23 3.15 -24.16 0.23
N LEU A 24 2.04 -24.85 -0.04
CA LEU A 24 0.81 -24.26 -0.59
C LEU A 24 -0.39 -24.64 0.28
N GLU A 25 -1.01 -23.63 0.89
CA GLU A 25 -2.22 -23.81 1.70
C GLU A 25 -3.43 -24.10 0.80
N ARG A 26 -4.02 -25.27 0.99
CA ARG A 26 -5.22 -25.67 0.24
C ARG A 26 -6.46 -25.32 1.05
N PRO A 27 -7.50 -24.72 0.43
CA PRO A 27 -8.75 -24.46 1.12
C PRO A 27 -9.33 -25.77 1.71
N GLY A 28 -9.45 -25.84 3.03
CA GLY A 28 -10.03 -26.99 3.73
C GLY A 28 -11.56 -27.08 3.61
N VAL A 29 -12.19 -26.08 3.00
CA VAL A 29 -13.65 -25.94 2.88
C VAL A 29 -14.06 -25.70 1.43
N ARG A 30 -15.25 -26.20 1.04
CA ARG A 30 -15.81 -25.93 -0.29
C ARG A 30 -16.12 -24.42 -0.44
N PRO A 31 -15.90 -23.82 -1.63
CA PRO A 31 -16.23 -22.42 -1.87
C PRO A 31 -17.67 -22.07 -1.51
N ALA A 32 -17.95 -20.80 -1.21
CA ALA A 32 -19.32 -20.34 -1.00
C ALA A 32 -20.12 -20.40 -2.32
N GLY A 33 -21.32 -21.00 -2.28
CA GLY A 33 -22.21 -21.03 -3.44
C GLY A 33 -22.92 -19.68 -3.66
N PRO A 34 -23.29 -19.32 -4.90
CA PRO A 34 -23.86 -18.01 -5.23
C PRO A 34 -25.17 -17.72 -4.46
N ARG A 35 -25.98 -18.74 -4.19
CA ARG A 35 -27.21 -18.62 -3.37
C ARG A 35 -26.94 -18.22 -1.92
N ARG A 36 -25.80 -18.63 -1.33
CA ARG A 36 -25.42 -18.24 0.04
C ARG A 36 -24.94 -16.80 0.06
N VAL A 37 -24.09 -16.41 -0.89
CA VAL A 37 -23.64 -15.03 -1.05
C VAL A 37 -24.82 -14.06 -1.19
N LEU A 38 -25.80 -14.41 -2.02
CA LEU A 38 -26.98 -13.57 -2.21
C LEU A 38 -27.84 -13.46 -0.94
N ARG A 39 -27.87 -14.52 -0.11
CA ARG A 39 -28.56 -14.51 1.19
C ARG A 39 -27.82 -13.68 2.23
N ASP A 40 -26.50 -13.60 2.12
CA ASP A 40 -25.63 -12.87 3.06
C ASP A 40 -25.48 -11.37 2.68
N LEU A 41 -26.09 -10.92 1.57
CA LEU A 41 -26.26 -9.50 1.21
C LEU A 41 -27.29 -8.81 2.12
N GLY A 42 -26.98 -8.74 3.42
CA GLY A 42 -27.74 -7.95 4.39
C GLY A 42 -27.32 -6.48 4.36
N LEU A 43 -28.22 -5.59 4.80
CA LEU A 43 -27.98 -4.15 4.88
C LEU A 43 -26.69 -3.82 5.66
N SER A 44 -26.44 -4.50 6.78
CA SER A 44 -25.22 -4.27 7.59
C SER A 44 -23.93 -4.60 6.83
N TYR A 45 -23.92 -5.64 5.99
CA TYR A 45 -22.75 -6.03 5.21
C TYR A 45 -22.49 -5.06 4.06
N VAL A 46 -23.57 -4.60 3.40
CA VAL A 46 -23.48 -3.56 2.37
C VAL A 46 -22.97 -2.25 2.98
N SER A 47 -23.50 -1.84 4.14
CA SER A 47 -23.04 -0.65 4.85
C SER A 47 -21.57 -0.75 5.25
N ASN A 48 -21.13 -1.90 5.79
CA ASN A 48 -19.73 -2.12 6.12
C ASN A 48 -18.82 -2.08 4.88
N GLY A 49 -19.29 -2.64 3.76
CA GLY A 49 -18.60 -2.55 2.46
C GLY A 49 -18.50 -1.11 1.95
N ALA A 50 -19.59 -0.33 2.06
CA ALA A 50 -19.61 1.07 1.68
C ALA A 50 -18.65 1.91 2.54
N ILE A 51 -18.62 1.68 3.86
CA ILE A 51 -17.66 2.31 4.77
C ILE A 51 -16.24 1.97 4.34
N GLY A 52 -15.93 0.69 4.11
CA GLY A 52 -14.62 0.25 3.64
C GLY A 52 -14.21 0.91 2.31
N LEU A 53 -15.15 1.04 1.37
CA LEU A 53 -14.93 1.71 0.09
C LEU A 53 -14.61 3.20 0.28
N ILE A 54 -15.37 3.91 1.12
CA ILE A 54 -15.12 5.34 1.42
C ILE A 54 -13.74 5.52 2.05
N PHE A 55 -13.36 4.65 3.00
CA PHE A 55 -12.03 4.67 3.60
C PHE A 55 -10.94 4.43 2.55
N ALA A 56 -11.09 3.43 1.69
CA ALA A 56 -10.14 3.15 0.62
C ALA A 56 -10.04 4.29 -0.40
N ALA A 57 -11.16 4.96 -0.70
CA ALA A 57 -11.24 6.02 -1.69
C ALA A 57 -10.70 7.38 -1.22
N SER A 58 -10.45 7.53 0.08
CA SER A 58 -10.03 8.81 0.68
C SER A 58 -8.52 9.07 0.51
N GLY A 59 -7.72 8.86 1.56
CA GLY A 59 -6.28 9.12 1.57
C GLY A 59 -5.49 8.34 0.50
N PRO A 60 -5.69 7.01 0.36
CA PRO A 60 -4.88 6.20 -0.55
C PRO A 60 -5.00 6.62 -2.03
N ILE A 61 -6.19 7.01 -2.48
CA ILE A 61 -6.39 7.51 -3.85
C ILE A 61 -5.74 8.89 -4.02
N ALA A 62 -5.89 9.78 -3.04
CA ALA A 62 -5.26 11.11 -3.09
C ALA A 62 -3.73 11.02 -3.23
N VAL A 63 -3.09 10.10 -2.52
CA VAL A 63 -1.64 9.82 -2.65
C VAL A 63 -1.31 9.31 -4.05
N THR A 64 -2.12 8.41 -4.60
CA THR A 64 -1.92 7.86 -5.96
C THR A 64 -2.03 8.95 -7.03
N LEU A 65 -3.03 9.82 -6.89
CA LEU A 65 -3.21 10.99 -7.75
C LEU A 65 -2.02 11.93 -7.67
N ALA A 66 -1.57 12.30 -6.46
CA ALA A 66 -0.43 13.20 -6.27
C ALA A 66 0.87 12.64 -6.88
N VAL A 67 1.12 11.35 -6.71
CA VAL A 67 2.28 10.68 -7.30
C VAL A 67 2.19 10.66 -8.83
N GLY A 68 1.03 10.28 -9.37
CA GLY A 68 0.87 10.15 -10.81
C GLY A 68 0.88 11.50 -11.53
N THR A 69 0.27 12.54 -10.95
CA THR A 69 0.32 13.90 -11.51
C THR A 69 1.73 14.47 -11.47
N ALA A 70 2.46 14.29 -10.36
CA ALA A 70 3.87 14.68 -10.26
C ALA A 70 4.76 13.90 -11.24
N GLY A 71 4.39 12.65 -11.57
CA GLY A 71 5.02 11.81 -12.59
C GLY A 71 4.60 12.12 -14.03
N GLY A 72 3.76 13.15 -14.26
CA GLY A 72 3.34 13.55 -15.61
C GLY A 72 2.33 12.61 -16.28
N LEU A 73 1.64 11.75 -15.53
CA LEU A 73 0.62 10.87 -16.09
C LEU A 73 -0.58 11.68 -16.59
N THR A 74 -1.11 11.26 -17.74
CA THR A 74 -2.34 11.82 -18.28
C THR A 74 -3.55 11.44 -17.42
N GLN A 75 -4.64 12.22 -17.52
CA GLN A 75 -5.88 11.95 -16.78
C GLN A 75 -6.48 10.57 -17.11
N GLY A 76 -6.34 10.11 -18.36
CA GLY A 76 -6.76 8.76 -18.76
C GLY A 76 -5.93 7.66 -18.08
N GLN A 77 -4.61 7.84 -17.95
CA GLN A 77 -3.74 6.89 -17.25
C GLN A 77 -4.02 6.86 -15.74
N LEU A 78 -4.23 8.03 -15.11
CA LEU A 78 -4.62 8.11 -13.70
C LEU A 78 -5.95 7.39 -13.44
N SER A 79 -6.95 7.65 -14.27
CA SER A 79 -8.26 6.99 -14.19
C SER A 79 -8.13 5.47 -14.36
N SER A 80 -7.35 5.02 -15.34
CA SER A 80 -7.08 3.60 -15.58
C SER A 80 -6.32 2.94 -14.43
N TRP A 81 -5.34 3.63 -13.85
CA TRP A 81 -4.57 3.12 -12.72
C TRP A 81 -5.45 2.99 -11.47
N ILE A 82 -6.26 3.99 -11.15
CA ILE A 82 -7.21 3.96 -10.02
C ILE A 82 -8.26 2.84 -10.24
N PHE A 83 -8.78 2.70 -11.45
CA PHE A 83 -9.66 1.60 -11.80
C PHE A 83 -8.96 0.25 -11.57
N GLY A 84 -7.72 0.11 -12.03
CA GLY A 84 -6.92 -1.10 -11.89
C GLY A 84 -6.70 -1.52 -10.43
N ILE A 85 -6.28 -0.59 -9.55
CA ILE A 85 -6.04 -0.91 -8.13
C ILE A 85 -7.33 -1.26 -7.37
N LEU A 86 -8.43 -0.56 -7.64
CA LEU A 86 -9.72 -0.83 -7.00
C LEU A 86 -10.34 -2.15 -7.49
N PHE A 87 -10.35 -2.35 -8.82
CA PHE A 87 -10.90 -3.55 -9.43
C PHE A 87 -10.11 -4.79 -9.06
N SER A 88 -8.77 -4.76 -9.17
CA SER A 88 -7.93 -5.92 -8.86
C SER A 88 -7.93 -6.26 -7.36
N GLY A 89 -7.80 -5.26 -6.48
CA GLY A 89 -7.86 -5.45 -5.03
C GLY A 89 -9.22 -5.96 -4.56
N GLY A 90 -10.30 -5.36 -5.08
CA GLY A 90 -11.68 -5.79 -4.80
C GLY A 90 -11.98 -7.20 -5.32
N ALA A 91 -11.57 -7.51 -6.55
CA ALA A 91 -11.76 -8.84 -7.14
C ALA A 91 -10.96 -9.90 -6.38
N ALA A 92 -9.69 -9.62 -6.02
CA ALA A 92 -8.87 -10.54 -5.23
C ALA A 92 -9.44 -10.76 -3.82
N THR A 93 -9.85 -9.70 -3.14
CA THR A 93 -10.55 -9.74 -1.84
C THR A 93 -11.80 -10.61 -1.91
N LEU A 94 -12.66 -10.36 -2.90
CA LEU A 94 -13.89 -11.11 -3.08
C LEU A 94 -13.59 -12.58 -3.39
N LEU A 95 -12.74 -12.87 -4.37
CA LEU A 95 -12.44 -14.22 -4.81
C LEU A 95 -11.81 -15.06 -3.70
N MET A 96 -10.78 -14.52 -3.04
CA MET A 96 -10.09 -15.25 -1.97
C MET A 96 -10.97 -15.42 -0.73
N SER A 97 -11.77 -14.42 -0.37
CA SER A 97 -12.70 -14.56 0.75
C SER A 97 -13.77 -15.62 0.48
N LEU A 98 -14.24 -15.76 -0.77
CA LEU A 98 -15.21 -16.80 -1.17
C LEU A 98 -14.60 -18.21 -1.22
N ILE A 99 -13.33 -18.33 -1.62
CA ILE A 99 -12.61 -19.60 -1.71
C ILE A 99 -12.21 -20.10 -0.31
N TYR A 100 -11.57 -19.25 0.50
CA TYR A 100 -11.03 -19.61 1.81
C TYR A 100 -12.04 -19.46 2.96
N ARG A 101 -13.20 -18.84 2.71
CA ARG A 101 -14.23 -18.54 3.73
C ARG A 101 -13.68 -17.79 4.95
N GLN A 102 -12.73 -16.90 4.70
CA GLN A 102 -12.09 -16.04 5.68
C GLN A 102 -12.10 -14.60 5.15
N PRO A 103 -12.20 -13.57 6.02
CA PRO A 103 -12.19 -12.17 5.59
C PRO A 103 -10.77 -11.75 5.17
N LEU A 104 -10.39 -12.06 3.94
CA LEU A 104 -9.06 -11.77 3.39
C LEU A 104 -9.11 -10.45 2.60
N GLY A 105 -8.49 -9.40 3.13
CA GLY A 105 -8.39 -8.09 2.49
C GLY A 105 -7.13 -7.95 1.63
N PHE A 106 -7.31 -7.77 0.32
CA PHE A 106 -6.24 -7.46 -0.63
C PHE A 106 -6.37 -6.01 -1.09
N ALA A 107 -5.29 -5.25 -0.90
CA ALA A 107 -5.19 -3.85 -1.31
C ALA A 107 -3.82 -3.58 -1.94
N TRP A 108 -3.71 -2.43 -2.62
CA TRP A 108 -2.45 -1.97 -3.15
C TRP A 108 -1.57 -1.38 -2.04
N SER A 109 -0.26 -1.32 -2.30
CA SER A 109 0.71 -0.77 -1.36
C SER A 109 0.78 0.75 -1.49
N ILE A 110 0.30 1.46 -0.46
CA ILE A 110 0.47 2.91 -0.31
C ILE A 110 1.97 3.30 -0.31
N PRO A 111 2.84 2.70 0.55
CA PRO A 111 4.29 2.93 0.45
C PRO A 111 4.86 2.66 -0.92
N GLY A 112 4.44 1.57 -1.58
CA GLY A 112 4.89 1.22 -2.91
C GLY A 112 4.54 2.29 -3.94
N THR A 113 3.35 2.89 -3.83
CA THR A 113 2.90 4.00 -4.68
C THR A 113 3.78 5.23 -4.46
N VAL A 114 4.06 5.59 -3.20
CA VAL A 114 4.93 6.74 -2.90
C VAL A 114 6.36 6.55 -3.41
N LEU A 115 6.89 5.33 -3.30
CA LEU A 115 8.21 4.99 -3.84
C LEU A 115 8.25 5.02 -5.38
N LEU A 116 7.10 4.96 -6.04
CA LEU A 116 7.01 5.05 -7.49
C LEU A 116 7.23 6.45 -8.03
N GLY A 117 6.89 7.48 -7.25
CA GLY A 117 7.00 8.88 -7.68
C GLY A 117 8.38 9.27 -8.20
N PRO A 118 9.47 9.00 -7.44
CA PRO A 118 10.83 9.22 -7.92
C PRO A 118 11.16 8.48 -9.22
N SER A 119 10.68 7.24 -9.40
CA SER A 119 10.91 6.43 -10.61
C SER A 119 10.29 7.07 -11.85
N LEU A 120 9.08 7.64 -11.73
CA LEU A 120 8.39 8.32 -12.83
C LEU A 120 9.09 9.61 -13.29
N GLN A 121 10.04 10.15 -12.52
CA GLN A 121 10.83 11.33 -12.93
C GLN A 121 11.91 11.00 -13.96
N HIS A 122 12.28 9.72 -14.09
CA HIS A 122 13.40 9.30 -14.94
C HIS A 122 13.13 8.04 -15.77
N LEU A 123 11.96 7.41 -15.60
CA LEU A 123 11.47 6.29 -16.40
C LEU A 123 10.10 6.65 -16.98
N THR A 124 9.82 6.14 -18.18
CA THR A 124 8.50 6.27 -18.77
C THR A 124 7.50 5.35 -18.07
N PHE A 125 6.21 5.69 -18.12
CA PHE A 125 5.16 4.87 -17.51
C PHE A 125 5.12 3.42 -18.05
N PRO A 126 5.28 3.14 -19.36
CA PRO A 126 5.39 1.77 -19.88
C PRO A 126 6.57 0.96 -19.32
N GLU A 127 7.74 1.59 -19.13
CA GLU A 127 8.92 0.94 -18.54
C GLU A 127 8.67 0.55 -17.08
N VAL A 128 8.01 1.44 -16.34
CA VAL A 128 7.59 1.19 -14.96
C VAL A 128 6.62 0.01 -14.89
N VAL A 129 5.64 -0.05 -15.79
CA VAL A 129 4.72 -1.20 -15.90
C VAL A 129 5.48 -2.49 -16.18
N GLY A 130 6.45 -2.46 -17.10
CA GLY A 130 7.33 -3.61 -17.37
C GLY A 130 8.13 -4.06 -16.16
N ALA A 131 8.68 -3.12 -15.39
CA ALA A 131 9.42 -3.42 -14.14
C ALA A 131 8.51 -4.05 -13.07
N PHE A 132 7.25 -3.62 -12.96
CA PHE A 132 6.27 -4.25 -12.07
C PHE A 132 5.94 -5.68 -12.47
N PHE A 133 5.75 -5.95 -13.78
CA PHE A 133 5.52 -7.31 -14.26
C PHE A 133 6.70 -8.23 -13.95
N THR A 134 7.91 -7.79 -14.26
CA THR A 134 9.12 -8.57 -13.96
C THR A 134 9.28 -8.80 -12.45
N SER A 135 9.07 -7.76 -11.63
CA SER A 135 9.09 -7.89 -10.18
C SER A 135 8.04 -8.88 -9.66
N GLY A 136 6.83 -8.85 -10.22
CA GLY A 136 5.75 -9.79 -9.88
C GLY A 136 6.11 -11.23 -10.22
N VAL A 137 6.68 -11.48 -11.40
CA VAL A 137 7.16 -12.81 -11.81
C VAL A 137 8.28 -13.29 -10.89
N LEU A 138 9.23 -12.43 -10.55
CA LEU A 138 10.31 -12.76 -9.63
C LEU A 138 9.80 -13.08 -8.22
N ILE A 139 8.88 -12.28 -7.69
CA ILE A 139 8.25 -12.53 -6.38
C ILE A 139 7.47 -13.85 -6.41
N LEU A 140 6.75 -14.15 -7.49
CA LEU A 140 6.03 -15.41 -7.66
C LEU A 140 6.99 -16.60 -7.70
N ALA A 141 8.09 -16.50 -8.44
CA ALA A 141 9.12 -17.54 -8.49
C ALA A 141 9.79 -17.76 -7.11
N LEU A 142 10.10 -16.68 -6.39
CA LEU A 142 10.65 -16.74 -5.03
C LEU A 142 9.65 -17.30 -4.01
N GLY A 143 8.37 -16.98 -4.16
CA GLY A 143 7.28 -17.53 -3.36
C GLY A 143 7.11 -19.02 -3.59
N ALA A 144 7.09 -19.44 -4.86
CA ALA A 144 6.95 -20.84 -5.27
C ALA A 144 8.14 -21.72 -4.84
N THR A 145 9.33 -21.15 -4.67
CA THR A 145 10.52 -21.87 -4.16
C THR A 145 10.59 -21.93 -2.63
N GLY A 146 9.71 -21.22 -1.91
CA GLY A 146 9.70 -21.16 -0.45
C GLY A 146 10.88 -20.39 0.15
N VAL A 147 11.71 -19.74 -0.68
CA VAL A 147 12.88 -18.97 -0.25
C VAL A 147 12.45 -17.76 0.58
N VAL A 148 11.33 -17.13 0.22
CA VAL A 148 10.77 -15.98 0.97
C VAL A 148 10.48 -16.36 2.42
N ARG A 149 9.94 -17.56 2.67
CA ARG A 149 9.67 -18.05 4.03
C ARG A 149 10.96 -18.17 4.85
N LYS A 150 12.01 -18.73 4.26
CA LYS A 150 13.33 -18.82 4.91
C LYS A 150 13.92 -17.44 5.19
N ALA A 151 13.85 -16.53 4.23
CA ALA A 151 14.33 -15.16 4.39
C ALA A 151 13.58 -14.41 5.51
N MET A 152 12.25 -14.52 5.56
CA MET A 152 11.44 -13.91 6.62
C MET A 152 11.76 -14.47 8.00
N GLY A 153 12.13 -15.76 8.10
CA GLY A 153 12.62 -16.35 9.36
C GLY A 153 13.98 -15.83 9.82
N LEU A 154 14.78 -15.25 8.92
CA LEU A 154 16.09 -14.68 9.23
C LEU A 154 16.03 -13.21 9.64
N VAL A 155 14.97 -12.48 9.24
CA VAL A 155 14.84 -11.05 9.53
C VAL A 155 14.21 -10.87 10.91
N PRO A 156 14.92 -10.26 11.89
CA PRO A 156 14.34 -9.97 13.19
C PRO A 156 13.11 -9.05 13.07
N MET A 157 12.05 -9.36 13.80
CA MET A 157 10.83 -8.52 13.86
C MET A 157 11.11 -7.02 14.08
N PRO A 158 12.09 -6.61 14.90
CA PRO A 158 12.44 -5.19 15.05
C PRO A 158 12.84 -4.50 13.73
N ILE A 159 13.50 -5.20 12.80
CA ILE A 159 13.89 -4.63 11.49
C ILE A 159 12.64 -4.41 10.64
N VAL A 160 11.71 -5.36 10.62
CA VAL A 160 10.44 -5.23 9.90
C VAL A 160 9.65 -4.03 10.43
N MET A 161 9.55 -3.89 11.75
CA MET A 161 8.88 -2.76 12.37
C MET A 161 9.60 -1.43 12.09
N ALA A 162 10.93 -1.41 12.04
CA ALA A 162 11.70 -0.23 11.65
C ALA A 162 11.45 0.18 10.19
N MET A 163 11.31 -0.78 9.27
CA MET A 163 10.95 -0.50 7.87
C MET A 163 9.56 0.13 7.76
N VAL A 164 8.59 -0.40 8.51
CA VAL A 164 7.23 0.15 8.58
C VAL A 164 7.25 1.57 9.18
N ALA A 165 8.01 1.78 10.26
CA ALA A 165 8.18 3.10 10.86
C ALA A 165 8.82 4.11 9.91
N ALA A 166 9.85 3.72 9.15
CA ALA A 166 10.51 4.60 8.17
C ALA A 166 9.56 5.06 7.07
N VAL A 167 8.67 4.18 6.60
CA VAL A 167 7.61 4.53 5.65
C VAL A 167 6.63 5.53 6.26
N PHE A 168 6.16 5.29 7.49
CA PHE A 168 5.20 6.18 8.16
C PHE A 168 5.81 7.53 8.55
N LEU A 169 7.11 7.57 8.84
CA LEU A 169 7.82 8.81 9.15
C LEU A 169 7.71 9.82 8.02
N LYS A 170 7.82 9.36 6.76
CA LYS A 170 7.64 10.23 5.59
C LYS A 170 6.26 10.89 5.56
N PHE A 171 5.20 10.11 5.79
CA PHE A 171 3.84 10.66 5.89
C PHE A 171 3.70 11.65 7.05
N GLY A 172 4.33 11.38 8.19
CA GLY A 172 4.35 12.30 9.33
C GLY A 172 5.04 13.62 9.01
N THR A 173 6.18 13.60 8.32
CA THR A 173 6.90 14.81 7.92
C THR A 173 6.17 15.60 6.82
N ASP A 174 5.51 14.90 5.90
CA ASP A 174 4.75 15.54 4.80
C ASP A 174 3.55 16.34 5.31
N ILE A 175 3.00 16.00 6.49
CA ILE A 175 1.94 16.81 7.15
C ILE A 175 2.46 18.21 7.50
N VAL A 176 3.72 18.35 7.94
CA VAL A 176 4.29 19.66 8.27
C VAL A 176 4.45 20.51 7.02
N ALA A 177 5.00 19.94 5.95
CA ALA A 177 5.16 20.61 4.67
C ALA A 177 3.80 21.07 4.09
N SER A 178 2.82 20.15 4.01
CA SER A 178 1.48 20.48 3.52
C SER A 178 0.74 21.53 4.37
N THR A 179 1.01 21.57 5.68
CA THR A 179 0.44 22.60 6.56
C THR A 179 1.02 24.00 6.29
N GLN A 180 2.29 24.07 5.88
CA GLN A 180 2.92 25.31 5.46
C GLN A 180 2.39 25.77 4.09
N ASP A 181 2.15 24.84 3.17
CA ASP A 181 1.67 25.15 1.82
C ASP A 181 0.23 25.68 1.80
N ASN A 182 -0.69 25.10 2.59
CA ASN A 182 -2.08 25.55 2.67
C ASN A 182 -2.62 25.51 4.12
N PRO A 183 -2.24 26.50 4.94
CA PRO A 183 -2.61 26.52 6.36
C PRO A 183 -4.12 26.66 6.58
N ALA A 184 -4.83 27.35 5.67
CA ALA A 184 -6.27 27.57 5.77
C ALA A 184 -7.08 26.26 5.76
N VAL A 185 -6.57 25.21 5.11
CA VAL A 185 -7.22 23.90 5.01
C VAL A 185 -6.57 22.88 5.96
N ALA A 186 -5.24 22.85 6.04
CA ALA A 186 -4.53 21.84 6.83
C ALA A 186 -4.72 22.02 8.36
N VAL A 187 -4.67 23.27 8.86
CA VAL A 187 -4.83 23.55 10.30
C VAL A 187 -6.19 23.09 10.83
N PRO A 188 -7.35 23.42 10.23
CA PRO A 188 -8.63 22.94 10.73
C PRO A 188 -8.77 21.42 10.65
N MET A 189 -8.17 20.76 9.64
CA MET A 189 -8.15 19.29 9.58
C MET A 189 -7.35 18.70 10.74
N VAL A 190 -6.14 19.18 11.01
CA VAL A 190 -5.31 18.70 12.14
C VAL A 190 -5.99 19.00 13.48
N ALA A 191 -6.55 20.19 13.66
CA ALA A 191 -7.27 20.57 14.86
C ALA A 191 -8.48 19.66 15.10
N ALA A 192 -9.31 19.41 14.08
CA ALA A 192 -10.43 18.50 14.18
C ALA A 192 -9.96 17.09 14.56
N PHE A 193 -8.89 16.58 13.94
CA PHE A 193 -8.32 15.27 14.29
C PHE A 193 -7.96 15.19 15.77
N LEU A 194 -7.19 16.17 16.24
CA LEU A 194 -6.68 16.20 17.61
C LEU A 194 -7.82 16.38 18.62
N ILE A 195 -8.80 17.24 18.35
CA ILE A 195 -9.95 17.44 19.23
C ILE A 195 -10.80 16.16 19.32
N LEU A 196 -11.13 15.54 18.20
CA LEU A 196 -11.91 14.29 18.19
C LEU A 196 -11.15 13.11 18.83
N THR A 197 -9.82 13.10 18.74
CA THR A 197 -8.98 12.07 19.36
C THR A 197 -8.79 12.32 20.85
N ALA A 198 -8.60 13.57 21.27
CA ALA A 198 -8.34 13.96 22.66
C ALA A 198 -9.61 13.99 23.53
N VAL A 199 -10.80 14.12 22.92
CA VAL A 199 -12.09 14.15 23.63
C VAL A 199 -12.87 12.86 23.33
N PRO A 200 -12.79 11.84 24.21
CA PRO A 200 -13.42 10.52 23.98
C PRO A 200 -14.94 10.61 23.82
N MET A 201 -15.56 11.63 24.42
CA MET A 201 -17.00 11.88 24.36
C MET A 201 -17.47 12.30 22.96
N LEU A 202 -16.60 12.90 22.13
CA LEU A 202 -16.87 13.23 20.73
C LEU A 202 -16.47 12.08 19.80
N GLY A 203 -15.35 11.41 20.08
CA GLY A 203 -14.86 10.27 19.29
C GLY A 203 -15.81 9.06 19.25
N ARG A 204 -16.72 8.93 20.24
CA ARG A 204 -17.79 7.91 20.23
C ARG A 204 -18.91 8.16 19.20
N PHE A 205 -19.12 9.41 18.78
CA PHE A 205 -20.16 9.77 17.82
C PHE A 205 -19.63 9.85 16.39
N LEU A 206 -18.39 10.32 16.22
CA LEU A 206 -17.77 10.45 14.92
C LEU A 206 -16.31 9.95 15.00
N PRO A 207 -15.91 8.98 14.15
CA PRO A 207 -14.50 8.61 14.05
C PRO A 207 -13.65 9.84 13.71
N PRO A 208 -12.47 10.04 14.35
CA PRO A 208 -11.62 11.20 14.09
C PRO A 208 -11.34 11.42 12.60
N VAL A 209 -11.11 10.35 11.84
CA VAL A 209 -10.88 10.40 10.39
C VAL A 209 -12.08 10.94 9.59
N LEU A 210 -13.31 10.65 10.03
CA LEU A 210 -14.50 11.21 9.41
C LEU A 210 -14.63 12.70 9.75
N GLY A 211 -14.31 13.06 10.99
CA GLY A 211 -14.37 14.44 11.48
C GLY A 211 -13.36 15.34 10.76
N THR A 212 -12.15 14.84 10.51
CA THR A 212 -11.15 15.56 9.71
C THR A 212 -11.59 15.75 8.28
N LEU A 213 -12.20 14.73 7.67
CA LEU A 213 -12.72 14.82 6.31
C LEU A 213 -13.78 15.91 6.19
N VAL A 214 -14.74 15.94 7.13
CA VAL A 214 -15.79 16.97 7.17
C VAL A 214 -15.20 18.36 7.37
N ALA A 215 -14.27 18.52 8.32
CA ALA A 215 -13.58 19.79 8.55
C ALA A 215 -12.81 20.26 7.30
N GLY A 216 -12.14 19.34 6.60
CA GLY A 216 -11.45 19.62 5.34
C GLY A 216 -12.41 20.08 4.25
N CYS A 217 -13.53 19.39 4.05
CA CYS A 217 -14.56 19.79 3.08
C CYS A 217 -15.10 21.20 3.36
N ILE A 218 -15.37 21.52 4.63
CA ILE A 218 -15.85 22.86 5.03
C ILE A 218 -14.77 23.91 4.76
N ALA A 219 -13.51 23.63 5.11
CA ALA A 219 -12.40 24.57 4.89
C ALA A 219 -12.13 24.82 3.39
N VAL A 220 -12.19 23.79 2.55
CA VAL A 220 -12.07 23.94 1.08
C VAL A 220 -13.23 24.73 0.50
N ALA A 221 -14.46 24.47 0.96
CA ALA A 221 -15.63 25.22 0.52
C ALA A 221 -15.55 26.69 0.92
N ALA A 222 -15.15 26.98 2.18
CA ALA A 222 -15.00 28.32 2.69
C ALA A 222 -13.86 29.11 2.02
N SER A 223 -12.79 28.43 1.60
CA SER A 223 -11.66 29.04 0.88
C SER A 223 -11.91 29.24 -0.62
N GLY A 224 -13.07 28.82 -1.15
CA GLY A 224 -13.41 28.96 -2.57
C GLY A 224 -12.55 28.10 -3.50
N GLN A 225 -11.79 27.14 -2.97
CA GLN A 225 -10.90 26.26 -3.74
C GLN A 225 -11.63 25.08 -4.40
N PHE A 226 -12.97 25.06 -4.31
CA PHE A 226 -13.78 23.97 -4.82
C PHE A 226 -13.94 24.06 -6.34
N LEU A 227 -13.06 23.38 -7.07
CA LEU A 227 -13.16 23.21 -8.52
C LEU A 227 -14.11 22.05 -8.81
N LEU A 228 -15.34 22.34 -9.27
CA LEU A 228 -16.18 21.29 -9.86
C LEU A 228 -15.54 20.82 -11.16
N PRO A 229 -15.18 19.53 -11.31
CA PRO A 229 -14.69 19.02 -12.56
C PRO A 229 -15.76 19.20 -13.65
N GLN A 230 -15.35 19.59 -14.86
CA GLN A 230 -16.23 19.46 -16.03
C GLN A 230 -16.65 17.99 -16.16
N ARG A 231 -17.93 17.75 -16.49
CA ARG A 231 -18.54 16.42 -16.60
C ARG A 231 -17.69 15.52 -17.50
N GLY A 232 -16.87 14.66 -16.89
CA GLY A 232 -16.20 13.56 -17.56
C GLY A 232 -17.15 12.38 -17.77
N PRO A 233 -16.77 11.38 -18.58
CA PRO A 233 -17.51 10.14 -18.71
C PRO A 233 -17.74 9.48 -17.33
N LEU A 234 -18.95 8.95 -17.11
CA LEU A 234 -19.38 8.33 -15.85
C LEU A 234 -18.62 7.02 -15.53
N LEU A 235 -18.06 6.38 -16.56
CA LEU A 235 -17.22 5.19 -16.43
C LEU A 235 -15.78 5.53 -16.77
N ALA A 236 -14.85 5.09 -15.92
CA ALA A 236 -13.43 5.05 -16.26
C ALA A 236 -13.24 4.10 -17.45
N THR A 237 -12.72 4.60 -18.57
CA THR A 237 -12.29 3.76 -19.69
C THR A 237 -10.85 3.32 -19.42
N PRO A 238 -10.60 2.05 -19.07
CA PRO A 238 -9.25 1.59 -18.79
C PRO A 238 -8.39 1.74 -20.06
N VAL A 239 -7.28 2.44 -19.92
CA VAL A 239 -6.29 2.63 -20.98
C VAL A 239 -5.27 1.51 -20.82
N PHE A 240 -5.24 0.61 -21.79
CA PHE A 240 -4.24 -0.46 -21.81
C PHE A 240 -2.86 0.14 -22.11
N THR A 241 -1.95 0.04 -21.14
CA THR A 241 -0.54 0.43 -21.32
C THR A 241 0.27 -0.85 -21.49
N ALA A 242 0.80 -1.06 -22.69
CA ALA A 242 1.67 -2.20 -22.96
C ALA A 242 2.98 -2.06 -22.15
N PRO A 243 3.47 -3.13 -21.49
CA PRO A 243 4.73 -3.08 -20.76
C PRO A 243 5.91 -2.95 -21.72
N GLU A 244 6.82 -2.02 -21.43
CA GLU A 244 8.11 -1.94 -22.11
C GLU A 244 9.21 -2.52 -21.20
N PHE A 245 10.00 -3.44 -21.75
CA PHE A 245 11.06 -4.13 -21.01
C PHE A 245 12.42 -3.56 -21.40
N THR A 246 12.88 -2.52 -20.70
CA THR A 246 14.23 -1.98 -20.89
C THR A 246 15.18 -2.51 -19.83
N TRP A 247 16.40 -2.90 -20.23
CA TRP A 247 17.42 -3.39 -19.30
C TRP A 247 17.75 -2.35 -18.20
N ALA A 248 17.72 -1.06 -18.56
CA ALA A 248 17.94 0.03 -17.60
C ALA A 248 16.87 0.10 -16.51
N ALA A 249 15.59 -0.13 -16.86
CA ALA A 249 14.51 -0.20 -15.88
C ALA A 249 14.67 -1.43 -14.98
N GLN A 250 14.96 -2.60 -15.56
CA GLN A 250 15.08 -3.86 -14.81
C GLN A 250 16.30 -3.91 -13.88
N ALA A 251 17.47 -3.49 -14.36
CA ALA A 251 18.72 -3.52 -13.59
C ALA A 251 18.71 -2.53 -12.41
N ARG A 252 18.00 -1.39 -12.55
CA ARG A 252 17.86 -0.40 -11.46
C ARG A 252 16.94 -0.90 -10.35
N THR A 253 15.94 -1.72 -10.66
CA THR A 253 15.11 -2.38 -9.63
C THR A 253 15.87 -3.52 -8.91
N GLY A 254 16.80 -4.17 -9.60
CA GLY A 254 17.57 -5.31 -9.09
C GLY A 254 18.86 -5.00 -8.31
N GLY A 255 19.18 -3.73 -8.04
CA GLY A 255 20.35 -3.38 -7.24
C GLY A 255 21.71 -3.54 -7.93
N SER A 256 21.78 -3.46 -9.26
CA SER A 256 23.06 -3.34 -9.95
C SER A 256 23.39 -1.86 -10.21
N PRO A 257 24.48 -1.30 -9.64
CA PRO A 257 24.88 0.07 -9.93
C PRO A 257 25.25 0.16 -11.41
N GLY A 258 24.53 0.99 -12.16
CA GLY A 258 24.78 1.21 -13.58
C GLY A 258 26.22 1.67 -13.86
N PRO A 259 26.74 1.44 -15.07
CA PRO A 259 28.12 1.75 -15.46
C PRO A 259 28.50 3.23 -15.30
N ASP A 260 27.52 4.13 -15.22
CA ASP A 260 27.73 5.57 -15.05
C ASP A 260 28.30 5.97 -13.69
N CYS A 261 28.17 5.11 -12.67
CA CYS A 261 28.74 5.36 -11.34
C CYS A 261 30.28 5.23 -11.35
N PHE A 262 30.84 4.41 -12.24
CA PHE A 262 32.28 4.21 -12.35
C PHE A 262 32.97 5.31 -13.18
N VAL A 263 32.26 5.91 -14.13
CA VAL A 263 32.85 6.92 -15.04
C VAL A 263 33.01 8.29 -14.37
N ARG A 264 32.18 8.63 -13.38
CA ARG A 264 32.27 9.95 -12.71
C ARG A 264 33.41 10.06 -11.68
N SER A 265 34.03 8.95 -11.28
CA SER A 265 35.16 8.89 -10.35
C SER A 265 36.52 9.27 -11.00
N LYS A 266 36.66 9.17 -12.33
CA LYS A 266 37.92 9.42 -13.05
C LYS A 266 38.06 10.81 -13.71
N ARG A 267 37.35 11.84 -13.24
CA ARG A 267 37.71 13.22 -13.62
C ARG A 267 38.64 13.83 -12.57
N PRO A 268 39.93 14.08 -12.89
CA PRO A 268 40.83 14.76 -11.97
C PRO A 268 40.33 16.20 -11.75
N ARG A 269 40.09 16.56 -10.49
CA ARG A 269 39.89 17.96 -10.06
C ARG A 269 41.22 18.71 -10.20
N HIS A 270 41.39 19.48 -11.26
CA HIS A 270 42.45 20.49 -11.44
C HIS A 270 42.01 21.40 -12.60
N ARG A 271 42.03 22.75 -12.56
CA ARG A 271 42.74 23.77 -11.78
C ARG A 271 41.87 25.04 -11.68
N ARG A 272 41.97 25.77 -10.56
CA ARG A 272 41.58 27.20 -10.49
C ARG A 272 42.54 28.01 -11.37
N PRO A 273 42.09 29.01 -12.15
CA PRO A 273 42.98 30.01 -12.72
C PRO A 273 43.38 31.03 -11.64
N PRO A 274 44.66 31.47 -11.57
CA PRO A 274 45.10 32.48 -10.63
C PRO A 274 44.63 33.86 -11.07
N GLY A 275 44.37 34.72 -10.08
CA GLY A 275 43.78 36.03 -10.27
C GLY A 275 44.59 36.97 -11.17
N ARG A 276 43.85 37.93 -11.74
CA ARG A 276 44.37 39.21 -12.19
C ARG A 276 43.39 40.31 -11.76
N ARG A 277 43.81 41.08 -10.77
CA ARG A 277 43.61 42.54 -10.63
C ARG A 277 45.01 43.16 -10.88
N PRO A 278 45.16 44.42 -11.31
CA PRO A 278 44.37 45.61 -10.96
C PRO A 278 43.19 45.88 -11.88
#